data_AF-A0A2H0B7T5-F1
#
_entry.id   AF-A0A2H0B7T5-F1
#
_cell.length_a   1.000
_cell.length_b   1.000
_cell.length_c   1.000
_cell.angle_alpha   90.00
_cell.angle_beta   90.00
_cell.angle_gamma   90.00
#
_symmetry.space_group_name_H-M   'P 1'
#
loop_
_entity.id
_entity.type
_entity.pdbx_description
1 polymer ?
#
loop_
_entity_poly.entity_id
_entity_poly.type
_entity_poly.pdbx_seq_one_letter_code
_entity_poly.pdbx_strand_id
1 'polypeptide(L)' 'MNIPFNKPYLTGKETHYLYQAVSSGKLSGNGMFTQKCHQFFQDKYGFKKALLTTSCTDALEMAAILADIKPLDEVIMPSF' A
#
# COMPACT_ATOMS: atom_id res chain seq x y z
N MET A 1 -34.53 -5.81 1.28
CA MET A 1 -33.40 -5.18 0.56
C MET A 1 -32.34 -4.86 1.61
N ASN A 2 -31.14 -5.43 1.52
CA ASN A 2 -30.08 -5.21 2.50
C ASN A 2 -29.06 -4.23 1.91
N ILE A 3 -28.88 -3.07 2.53
CA ILE A 3 -27.89 -2.06 2.12
C ILE A 3 -26.69 -2.19 3.06
N PRO A 4 -25.53 -2.70 2.60
CA PRO A 4 -24.38 -2.90 3.46
C PRO A 4 -23.71 -1.56 3.80
N PHE A 5 -23.10 -1.47 4.99
CA PHE A 5 -22.31 -0.30 5.41
C PHE A 5 -21.08 -0.07 4.50
N ASN A 6 -20.38 -1.14 4.12
CA ASN A 6 -19.27 -1.09 3.18
C ASN A 6 -19.38 -2.25 2.18
N LYS A 7 -19.06 -1.95 0.93
CA LYS A 7 -18.85 -2.94 -0.12
C LYS A 7 -17.58 -2.56 -0.89
N PRO A 8 -16.61 -3.47 -1.05
CA PRO A 8 -15.42 -3.20 -1.86
C PRO A 8 -15.81 -2.71 -3.25
N TYR A 9 -15.16 -1.63 -3.69
CA TYR A 9 -15.37 -1.07 -5.02
C TYR A 9 -14.52 -1.81 -6.04
N LEU A 10 -15.16 -2.32 -7.09
CA LEU A 10 -14.50 -3.00 -8.21
C LEU A 10 -14.57 -2.11 -9.44
N THR A 11 -13.39 -1.81 -10.00
CA THR A 11 -13.16 -1.04 -11.22
C THR A 11 -13.34 -1.88 -12.50
N GLY A 12 -13.25 -3.21 -12.41
CA GLY A 12 -13.54 -4.17 -13.49
C GLY A 12 -12.32 -4.82 -14.15
N LYS A 13 -11.10 -4.37 -13.86
CA LYS A 13 -9.84 -4.96 -14.42
C LYS A 13 -9.03 -5.78 -13.41
N GLU A 14 -9.53 -5.95 -12.19
CA GLU A 14 -8.82 -6.63 -11.10
C GLU A 14 -8.38 -8.04 -11.53
N THR A 15 -9.32 -8.85 -12.00
CA THR A 15 -9.06 -10.23 -12.45
C THR A 15 -8.08 -10.26 -13.63
N HIS A 16 -8.18 -9.32 -14.57
CA HIS A 16 -7.27 -9.24 -15.71
C HIS A 16 -5.82 -8.98 -15.25
N TYR A 17 -5.62 -8.05 -14.32
CA TYR A 17 -4.30 -7.75 -13.79
C TYR A 17 -3.74 -8.87 -12.90
N LEU A 18 -4.61 -9.57 -12.16
CA LEU A 18 -4.20 -10.79 -11.44
C LEU A 18 -3.69 -11.86 -12.40
N TYR A 19 -4.41 -12.15 -13.49
CA TYR A 19 -3.93 -13.09 -14.52
C TYR A 19 -2.61 -12.62 -15.13
N GLN A 20 -2.49 -11.34 -15.46
CA GLN A 20 -1.24 -10.79 -16.01
C GLN A 20 -0.07 -10.96 -15.02
N ALA A 21 -0.29 -10.80 -13.72
CA ALA A 21 0.74 -11.00 -12.70
C ALA A 21 1.17 -12.47 -12.63
N VAL A 22 0.21 -13.40 -12.62
CA VAL A 22 0.47 -14.84 -12.61
C VAL A 22 1.23 -15.26 -13.87
N SER A 23 0.78 -14.83 -15.05
CA SER A 23 1.42 -15.14 -16.33
C SER A 23 2.85 -14.58 -16.43
N SER A 24 3.19 -13.51 -15.70
CA SER A 24 4.55 -12.98 -15.65
C SER A 24 5.53 -13.84 -14.83
N GLY A 25 5.03 -14.82 -14.06
CA GLY A 25 5.86 -15.70 -13.22
C GLY A 25 6.43 -15.06 -11.95
N LYS A 26 6.18 -13.77 -11.69
CA LYS A 26 6.67 -13.04 -10.51
C LYS A 26 5.51 -12.54 -9.65
N LEU A 27 5.09 -13.39 -8.70
CA LEU A 27 4.03 -13.07 -7.72
C LEU A 27 4.55 -12.56 -6.37
N SER A 28 5.84 -12.73 -6.09
CA SER A 28 6.47 -12.16 -4.90
C SER A 28 6.58 -10.63 -5.00
N GLY A 29 6.81 -9.98 -3.86
CA GLY A 29 6.95 -8.52 -3.76
C GLY A 29 7.97 -7.93 -4.74
N ASN A 30 7.83 -6.62 -4.98
CA ASN A 30 8.63 -5.85 -5.93
C ASN A 30 8.51 -6.29 -7.40
N GLY A 31 7.42 -7.00 -7.75
CA GLY A 31 7.08 -7.36 -9.12
C GLY A 31 6.56 -6.18 -9.95
N MET A 32 6.15 -6.47 -11.19
CA MET A 32 5.73 -5.46 -12.17
C MET A 32 4.64 -4.52 -11.64
N PHE A 33 3.59 -5.05 -11.01
CA PHE A 33 2.50 -4.22 -10.50
C PHE A 33 2.90 -3.39 -9.28
N THR A 34 3.82 -3.88 -8.44
CA THR A 34 4.40 -3.08 -7.36
C THR A 34 5.09 -1.83 -7.93
N GLN A 35 5.93 -2.00 -8.96
CA GLN A 35 6.63 -0.88 -9.60
C GLN A 35 5.65 0.10 -10.28
N LYS A 36 4.62 -0.43 -10.97
CA LYS A 36 3.57 0.40 -11.58
C LYS A 36 2.85 1.26 -10.53
N CYS A 37 2.49 0.66 -9.39
CA CYS A 37 1.89 1.40 -8.29
C CYS A 37 2.86 2.44 -7.69
N HIS A 38 4.12 2.08 -7.47
CA HIS A 38 5.14 3.01 -6.99
C HIS A 38 5.25 4.24 -7.90
N GLN A 39 5.33 4.04 -9.21
CA GLN A 39 5.42 5.11 -10.20
C GLN A 39 4.14 5.95 -10.20
N PHE A 40 2.97 5.30 -10.24
CA PHE A 40 1.69 5.99 -10.19
C PHE A 40 1.59 6.93 -8.99
N PHE A 41 1.93 6.48 -7.78
CA PHE A 41 1.87 7.32 -6.58
C PHE A 41 2.88 8.48 -6.62
N GLN A 42 4.09 8.24 -7.13
CA GLN A 42 5.12 9.28 -7.27
C GLN A 42 4.67 10.36 -8.26
N ASP A 43 4.16 9.97 -9.44
CA ASP A 43 3.73 10.92 -10.47
C ASP A 43 2.44 11.65 -10.09
N LYS A 44 1.46 10.92 -9.54
CA LYS A 44 0.14 11.47 -9.27
C LYS A 44 0.12 12.44 -8.10
N TYR A 45 0.91 12.15 -7.06
CA TYR A 45 0.88 12.90 -5.80
C TYR A 45 2.19 13.65 -5.51
N GLY A 46 3.21 13.51 -6.36
CA GLY A 46 4.50 14.19 -6.19
C GLY A 46 5.36 13.63 -5.05
N PHE A 47 5.10 12.39 -4.60
CA PHE A 47 5.94 11.75 -3.59
C PHE A 47 7.33 11.48 -4.14
N LYS A 48 8.37 11.74 -3.35
CA LYS A 48 9.76 11.44 -3.75
C LYS A 48 10.01 9.94 -3.92
N LYS A 49 9.34 9.12 -3.10
CA LYS A 49 9.40 7.67 -3.17
C LYS A 49 8.11 7.09 -2.60
N ALA A 50 7.59 6.05 -3.23
CA ALA A 50 6.48 5.25 -2.71
C ALA A 50 6.95 3.80 -2.51
N LEU A 51 6.52 3.18 -1.41
CA LEU A 51 6.80 1.78 -1.06
C LEU A 51 5.47 1.13 -0.70
N LEU A 52 5.26 -0.11 -1.17
CA LEU A 52 4.04 -0.85 -0.85
C LEU A 52 4.37 -1.85 0.26
N THR A 53 3.55 -1.83 1.30
CA THR A 53 3.57 -2.77 2.41
C THR A 53 2.34 -3.67 2.36
N THR A 54 2.29 -4.70 3.21
CA THR A 54 1.17 -5.64 3.31
C THR A 54 -0.04 -5.06 4.04
N SER A 55 0.17 -4.06 4.91
CA SER A 55 -0.89 -3.32 5.60
C SER A 55 -0.48 -1.87 5.89
N CYS A 56 -1.44 -1.04 6.29
CA CYS A 56 -1.16 0.32 6.79
C CYS A 56 -0.40 0.29 8.13
N THR A 57 -0.67 -0.71 8.97
CA THR A 57 0.06 -0.93 10.22
C THR A 57 1.54 -1.18 9.96
N ASP A 58 1.87 -2.06 9.02
CA ASP A 58 3.28 -2.34 8.66
C ASP A 58 3.98 -1.10 8.10
N ALA A 59 3.23 -0.23 7.39
CA ALA A 59 3.77 1.03 6.89
C ALA A 59 4.12 1.98 8.05
N LEU A 60 3.28 2.05 9.08
CA LEU A 60 3.53 2.86 10.27
C LEU A 60 4.69 2.29 11.11
N GLU A 61 4.76 0.98 11.27
CA GLU A 61 5.88 0.31 11.94
C GLU A 61 7.20 0.56 11.20
N MET A 62 7.21 0.41 9.86
CA MET A 62 8.36 0.75 9.03
C MET A 62 8.75 2.22 9.17
N ALA A 63 7.78 3.14 9.22
CA ALA A 63 8.05 4.56 9.40
C ALA A 63 8.67 4.87 10.77
N ALA A 64 8.20 4.22 11.85
CA ALA A 64 8.77 4.37 13.18
C ALA A 64 10.22 3.85 13.24
N ILE A 65 10.50 2.72 12.61
CA ILE A 65 11.87 2.19 12.47
C ILE A 65 12.75 3.15 11.68
N LEU A 66 12.25 3.68 10.56
CA LEU A 66 13.01 4.61 9.70
C LEU A 66 13.30 5.95 10.39
N ALA A 67 12.37 6.44 11.20
CA ALA A 67 12.53 7.64 12.02
C ALA A 67 13.44 7.39 13.25
N ASP A 68 13.90 6.15 13.45
CA ASP A 68 14.76 5.71 14.54
C ASP A 68 14.18 5.97 15.95
N ILE A 69 12.86 5.87 16.10
CA ILE A 69 12.16 6.09 17.38
C ILE A 69 12.68 5.14 18.47
N LYS A 70 13.01 5.71 19.63
CA LYS A 70 13.56 5.01 20.80
C LYS A 70 12.63 5.07 22.01
N PRO A 71 12.88 4.23 23.03
CA PRO A 71 12.24 4.41 24.33
C PRO A 71 12.46 5.85 24.84
N LEU A 72 11.40 6.44 25.41
CA LEU A 72 11.32 7.83 25.89
C LEU A 72 11.13 8.91 24.82
N ASP A 73 11.16 8.58 23.52
CA ASP A 73 10.74 9.52 22.48
C ASP A 73 9.22 9.72 22.50
N GLU A 74 8.77 10.94 22.21
CA GLU A 74 7.36 11.30 22.19
C GLU A 74 6.80 11.35 20.75
N VAL A 75 5.65 10.74 20.54
CA VAL A 75 4.92 10.77 19.27
C VAL A 75 3.52 11.33 19.51
N ILE A 76 3.24 12.52 18.96
CA ILE A 76 1.92 13.14 19.05
C ILE A 76 0.98 12.45 18.07
N MET A 77 -0.16 11.95 18.57
CA MET A 77 -1.21 11.34 17.76
C MET A 77 -2.59 11.82 18.24
N PRO A 78 -3.62 11.80 17.38
CA PRO A 78 -4.99 12.02 17.83
C PRO A 78 -5.41 10.89 18.79
N SER A 79 -6.28 11.21 19.75
CA SER A 79 -6.83 10.22 20.68
C SER A 79 -7.90 9.32 20.04
N PHE A 80 -8.37 9.66 18.83
CA PHE A 80 -9.39 8.92 18.08
C PHE A 80 -8.98 8.83 16.61
#